data_AF-A0A7V1QAQ3-F1
#
_entry.id   AF-A0A7V1QAQ3-F1
#
_cell.length_a   1.000
_cell.length_b   1.000
_cell.length_c   1.000
_cell.angle_alpha   90.00
_cell.angle_beta   90.00
_cell.angle_gamma   90.00
#
_symmetry.space_group_name_H-M   'P 1'
#
loop_
_entity.id
_entity.type
_entity.pdbx_description
1 polymer ?
#
loop_
_entity_poly.entity_id
_entity_poly.type
_entity_poly.pdbx_seq_one_letter_code
_entity_poly.pdbx_strand_id
1 'polypeptide(L)'
;MLGLCASRDGSGSFPPKRWTSGSRASRSPRRGSMSRASFATSRTIAGSTARRERAMKRAEALALLLAVLLPAEGGGQALPGKARASAQVVISTRPGAIVFVNDVRRGVTDARGRLTLVLEPGAYALRVSKMGYEEARVRLRLAPGARRSLALSLPPLRDPAERHRQQGEALREQRLFAQAAAEYRKAIALRKGRFPRARLGLARALLALEEPEEALRQVRRALAESRTPLPEARTLLGNILRAQGLYEDAIREYRAALRQTNNFSPEAHA
;
A
#
# COMPACT_ATOMS: atom_id res chain seq x y z
N MET A 1 57.45 52.63 -10.03
CA MET A 1 56.89 52.32 -8.70
C MET A 1 57.24 50.86 -8.39
N LEU A 2 58.39 50.56 -7.80
CA LEU A 2 58.72 50.50 -6.35
C LEU A 2 57.87 49.49 -5.54
N GLY A 3 58.59 48.55 -4.89
CA GLY A 3 58.15 47.62 -3.81
C GLY A 3 58.02 46.17 -4.28
N LEU A 4 58.99 45.23 -4.18
CA LEU A 4 59.88 44.75 -3.11
C LEU A 4 59.19 43.97 -1.96
N CYS A 5 59.55 42.66 -1.86
CA CYS A 5 59.68 41.83 -0.63
C CYS A 5 58.40 41.51 0.20
N ALA A 6 58.21 40.39 0.90
CA ALA A 6 59.01 39.20 1.18
C ALA A 6 58.10 38.08 1.75
N SER A 7 58.65 36.87 1.67
CA SER A 7 58.40 35.61 2.39
C SER A 7 57.89 35.67 3.84
N ARG A 8 57.12 34.65 4.26
CA ARG A 8 57.56 33.67 5.28
C ARG A 8 56.62 32.47 5.49
N ASP A 9 57.27 31.33 5.65
CA ASP A 9 56.80 30.01 6.03
C ASP A 9 56.18 29.93 7.45
N GLY A 10 55.40 28.88 7.68
CA GLY A 10 54.85 28.54 8.99
C GLY A 10 54.24 27.15 9.05
N SER A 11 55.08 26.12 8.89
CA SER A 11 54.81 24.72 9.20
C SER A 11 54.49 24.51 10.69
N GLY A 12 53.49 23.68 11.01
CA GLY A 12 53.22 23.22 12.37
C GLY A 12 52.40 21.92 12.36
N SER A 13 53.09 20.80 12.57
CA SER A 13 52.60 19.42 12.56
C SER A 13 52.75 18.75 13.94
N PHE A 14 51.93 17.70 14.19
CA PHE A 14 51.97 16.66 15.26
C PHE A 14 51.23 16.93 16.60
N PRO A 15 50.79 15.89 17.37
CA PRO A 15 50.10 14.63 17.00
C PRO A 15 48.97 14.20 17.99
N PRO A 16 48.28 13.05 17.78
CA PRO A 16 47.16 12.60 18.62
C PRO A 16 47.58 11.88 19.92
N LYS A 17 46.80 12.06 20.99
CA LYS A 17 46.97 11.37 22.27
C LYS A 17 46.35 9.96 22.25
N ARG A 18 47.22 8.95 22.31
CA ARG A 18 46.92 7.57 22.73
C ARG A 18 46.64 7.55 24.24
N TRP A 19 45.60 6.84 24.65
CA TRP A 19 45.46 6.30 26.00
C TRP A 19 45.63 4.78 25.93
N THR A 20 46.55 4.26 26.73
CA THR A 20 46.82 2.84 26.95
C THR A 20 46.72 2.54 28.45
N SER A 21 46.59 1.24 28.76
CA SER A 21 46.51 0.58 30.08
C SER A 21 45.08 0.44 30.64
N GLY A 22 44.66 -0.70 31.21
CA GLY A 22 45.45 -1.83 31.69
C GLY A 22 44.66 -3.13 31.85
N SER A 23 45.45 -4.18 31.91
CA SER A 23 45.18 -5.56 32.29
C SER A 23 44.46 -5.73 33.63
N ARG A 24 43.60 -6.76 33.72
CA ARG A 24 43.58 -7.66 34.90
C ARG A 24 42.97 -9.02 34.55
N ALA A 25 43.82 -10.04 34.60
CA ALA A 25 43.42 -11.41 34.86
C ALA A 25 43.04 -11.55 36.34
N SER A 26 42.00 -12.32 36.64
CA SER A 26 41.84 -12.93 37.95
C SER A 26 41.15 -14.29 37.84
N ARG A 27 41.81 -15.26 38.48
CA ARG A 27 41.46 -16.67 38.61
C ARG A 27 40.15 -16.89 39.38
N SER A 28 39.58 -18.06 39.11
CA SER A 28 38.52 -18.83 39.77
C SER A 28 38.52 -18.83 41.32
N PRO A 29 37.41 -19.24 41.97
CA PRO A 29 37.33 -20.65 42.41
C PRO A 29 35.94 -21.33 42.30
N ARG A 30 36.01 -22.68 42.36
CA ARG A 30 34.95 -23.70 42.44
C ARG A 30 34.09 -23.61 43.72
N ARG A 31 32.81 -24.04 43.67
CA ARG A 31 32.23 -25.27 44.28
C ARG A 31 30.72 -25.15 44.60
N GLY A 32 30.01 -26.27 44.41
CA GLY A 32 28.75 -26.65 45.06
C GLY A 32 27.50 -26.20 44.28
N SER A 33 26.47 -27.02 44.02
CA SER A 33 26.01 -28.21 44.71
C SER A 33 25.14 -29.09 43.79
N MET A 34 25.09 -30.36 44.19
CA MET A 34 24.26 -31.48 43.76
C MET A 34 22.77 -31.14 43.50
N SER A 35 22.13 -31.81 42.53
CA SER A 35 21.09 -32.81 42.86
C SER A 35 20.58 -33.61 41.65
N ARG A 36 20.83 -34.92 41.73
CA ARG A 36 19.96 -36.07 41.42
C ARG A 36 19.12 -36.08 40.13
N ALA A 37 19.56 -36.93 39.22
CA ALA A 37 18.70 -37.65 38.30
C ALA A 37 17.83 -38.68 39.06
N SER A 38 16.55 -38.75 38.71
CA SER A 38 15.70 -39.91 38.95
C SER A 38 14.99 -40.28 37.66
N PHE A 39 15.19 -41.54 37.27
CA PHE A 39 14.44 -42.25 36.24
C PHE A 39 12.96 -42.30 36.60
N ALA A 40 12.09 -42.11 35.59
CA ALA A 40 10.71 -42.58 35.64
C ALA A 40 10.32 -43.14 34.27
N THR A 41 9.70 -44.30 34.35
CA THR A 41 9.50 -45.34 33.35
C THR A 41 8.33 -45.04 32.42
N SER A 42 8.44 -45.55 31.20
CA SER A 42 7.38 -45.66 30.19
C SER A 42 6.15 -46.39 30.74
N ARG A 43 4.96 -45.80 30.63
CA ARG A 43 3.66 -46.49 30.75
C ARG A 43 2.65 -45.98 29.73
N THR A 44 2.45 -46.83 28.73
CA THR A 44 1.17 -47.25 28.15
C THR A 44 0.16 -46.17 27.73
N ILE A 45 0.16 -45.88 26.43
CA ILE A 45 -0.93 -45.24 25.69
C ILE A 45 -2.01 -46.30 25.44
N ALA A 46 -2.97 -46.45 26.35
CA ALA A 46 -4.18 -47.23 26.11
C ALA A 46 -5.30 -46.71 27.03
N GLY A 47 -6.01 -45.67 26.61
CA GLY A 47 -7.11 -45.14 27.42
C GLY A 47 -7.88 -43.93 26.88
N SER A 48 -7.48 -43.30 25.77
CA SER A 48 -8.12 -42.06 25.31
C SER A 48 -9.17 -42.22 24.21
N THR A 49 -9.35 -43.42 23.64
CA THR A 49 -10.32 -43.65 22.55
C THR A 49 -11.73 -43.97 23.04
N ALA A 50 -11.86 -44.70 24.16
CA ALA A 50 -13.17 -45.11 24.70
C ALA A 50 -13.99 -43.97 25.33
N ARG A 51 -13.37 -42.84 25.66
CA ARG A 51 -14.05 -41.68 26.26
C ARG A 51 -14.62 -40.70 25.20
N ARG A 52 -14.15 -40.76 23.95
CA ARG A 52 -14.65 -39.92 22.83
C ARG A 52 -15.91 -40.50 22.17
N GLU A 53 -16.05 -41.82 22.09
CA GLU A 53 -17.23 -42.44 21.46
C GLU A 53 -18.53 -42.30 22.27
N ARG A 54 -18.44 -42.20 23.60
CA ARG A 54 -19.63 -42.01 24.47
C ARG A 54 -20.15 -40.56 24.50
N ALA A 55 -19.36 -39.60 24.00
CA ALA A 55 -19.76 -38.19 23.91
C ALA A 55 -20.50 -37.87 22.59
N MET A 56 -20.21 -38.57 21.49
CA MET A 56 -20.89 -38.35 20.21
C MET A 56 -22.33 -38.91 20.18
N LYS A 57 -22.62 -40.03 20.87
CA LYS A 57 -23.96 -40.64 20.86
C LYS A 57 -25.03 -39.94 21.73
N ARG A 58 -24.71 -38.80 22.37
CA ARG A 58 -25.69 -37.97 23.10
C ARG A 58 -26.03 -36.65 22.39
N ALA A 59 -25.31 -36.28 21.35
CA ALA A 59 -25.57 -35.04 20.60
C ALA A 59 -26.61 -35.22 19.48
N GLU A 60 -26.75 -36.44 18.92
CA GLU A 60 -27.71 -36.70 17.83
C GLU A 60 -29.15 -36.96 18.31
N ALA A 61 -29.37 -37.17 19.61
CA ALA A 61 -30.71 -37.40 20.16
C ALA A 61 -31.48 -36.12 20.54
N LEU A 62 -30.83 -34.95 20.52
CA LEU A 62 -31.48 -33.66 20.83
C LEU A 62 -31.71 -32.75 19.61
N ALA A 63 -31.34 -33.20 18.41
CA ALA A 63 -31.57 -32.47 17.16
C ALA A 63 -32.88 -32.86 16.45
N LEU A 64 -33.62 -33.85 16.97
CA LEU A 64 -34.81 -34.41 16.32
C LEU A 64 -36.13 -34.12 17.07
N LEU A 65 -36.13 -33.26 18.10
CA LEU A 65 -37.33 -32.94 18.88
C LEU A 65 -37.61 -31.43 19.05
N LEU A 66 -37.18 -30.59 18.10
CA LEU A 66 -37.48 -29.15 18.10
C LEU A 66 -37.64 -28.60 16.67
N ALA A 67 -38.23 -29.41 15.77
CA ALA A 67 -38.57 -29.02 14.40
C ALA A 67 -40.08 -29.01 14.13
N VAL A 68 -40.93 -29.03 15.16
CA VAL A 68 -42.38 -28.96 15.02
C VAL A 68 -42.92 -27.93 16.01
N LEU A 69 -43.67 -26.96 15.48
CA LEU A 69 -44.33 -25.82 16.13
C LEU A 69 -43.48 -24.55 16.33
N LEU A 70 -43.35 -23.76 15.26
CA LEU A 70 -43.42 -22.29 15.33
C LEU A 70 -43.90 -21.75 13.96
N PRO A 71 -44.99 -20.97 13.90
CA PRO A 71 -45.42 -20.33 12.67
C PRO A 71 -44.45 -19.20 12.31
N ALA A 72 -44.06 -19.15 11.04
CA ALA A 72 -43.30 -18.06 10.45
C ALA A 72 -44.20 -16.84 10.23
N GLU A 73 -44.42 -16.06 11.28
CA GLU A 73 -45.05 -14.74 11.22
C GLU A 73 -44.03 -13.72 11.74
N GLY A 74 -43.34 -13.11 10.79
CA GLY A 74 -42.32 -12.10 11.01
C GLY A 74 -42.18 -11.26 9.75
N GLY A 75 -43.30 -10.65 9.34
CA GLY A 75 -43.36 -9.66 8.27
C GLY A 75 -42.56 -8.41 8.61
N GLY A 76 -41.23 -8.51 8.54
CA GLY A 76 -40.37 -7.36 8.33
C GLY A 76 -40.51 -6.95 6.89
N GLN A 77 -41.37 -5.97 6.61
CA GLN A 77 -41.35 -5.24 5.35
C GLN A 77 -39.94 -4.63 5.16
N ALA A 78 -39.07 -5.36 4.48
CA ALA A 78 -37.98 -4.74 3.76
C ALA A 78 -38.65 -3.86 2.70
N LEU A 79 -38.73 -2.56 2.98
CA LEU A 79 -39.02 -1.54 1.99
C LEU A 79 -38.22 -1.90 0.73
N PRO A 80 -38.84 -2.04 -0.46
CA PRO A 80 -38.10 -2.32 -1.67
C PRO A 80 -37.19 -1.11 -1.90
N GLY A 81 -35.94 -1.22 -1.47
CA GLY A 81 -34.89 -0.28 -1.78
C GLY A 81 -34.79 -0.30 -3.29
N LYS A 82 -35.39 0.72 -3.93
CA LYS A 82 -35.42 0.97 -5.36
C LYS A 82 -34.05 0.56 -5.92
N ALA A 83 -33.98 -0.61 -6.57
CA ALA A 83 -32.72 -1.17 -7.05
C ALA A 83 -32.08 -0.08 -7.90
N ARG A 84 -31.00 0.54 -7.40
CA ARG A 84 -30.35 1.63 -8.10
C ARG A 84 -29.82 1.01 -9.38
N ALA A 85 -30.45 1.35 -10.51
CA ALA A 85 -30.09 0.80 -11.79
C ALA A 85 -28.60 1.08 -12.03
N SER A 86 -27.81 0.02 -12.20
CA SER A 86 -26.38 0.14 -12.44
C SER A 86 -26.12 0.84 -13.77
N ALA A 87 -25.04 1.61 -13.84
CA ALA A 87 -24.63 2.33 -15.02
C ALA A 87 -23.55 1.55 -15.78
N GLN A 88 -23.58 1.64 -17.11
CA GLN A 88 -22.59 1.01 -17.98
C GLN A 88 -21.66 2.07 -18.58
N VAL A 89 -20.35 1.85 -18.48
CA VAL A 89 -19.33 2.68 -19.10
C VAL A 89 -18.52 1.83 -20.07
N VAL A 90 -18.55 2.20 -21.34
CA VAL A 90 -17.73 1.61 -22.40
C VAL A 90 -16.55 2.53 -22.64
N ILE A 91 -15.35 2.02 -22.44
CA ILE A 91 -14.11 2.74 -22.69
C ILE A 91 -13.51 2.17 -23.96
N SER A 92 -13.22 3.03 -24.93
CA SER A 92 -12.56 2.71 -26.19
C SER A 92 -11.25 3.50 -26.27
N THR A 93 -10.12 2.80 -26.35
CA THR A 93 -8.78 3.38 -26.39
C THR A 93 -7.82 2.42 -27.11
N ARG A 94 -6.51 2.55 -26.91
CA ARG A 94 -5.52 1.61 -27.45
C ARG A 94 -5.74 0.20 -26.86
N PRO A 95 -5.54 -0.88 -27.63
CA PRO A 95 -5.52 -2.25 -27.13
C PRO A 95 -4.49 -2.45 -26.02
N GLY A 96 -4.80 -3.27 -25.01
CA GLY A 96 -3.87 -3.57 -23.92
C GLY A 96 -3.57 -2.37 -22.99
N ALA A 97 -4.45 -1.37 -22.93
CA ALA A 97 -4.37 -0.27 -21.98
C ALA A 97 -5.05 -0.66 -20.66
N ILE A 98 -4.43 -0.30 -19.54
CA ILE A 98 -4.95 -0.59 -18.19
C ILE A 98 -5.88 0.54 -17.76
N VAL A 99 -7.07 0.17 -17.31
CA VAL A 99 -8.09 1.10 -16.81
C VAL A 99 -8.17 1.01 -15.30
N PHE A 100 -8.11 2.19 -14.67
CA PHE A 100 -8.27 2.38 -13.23
C PHE A 100 -9.51 3.24 -12.97
N VAL A 101 -10.30 2.84 -11.96
CA VAL A 101 -11.43 3.61 -11.43
C VAL A 101 -11.09 3.97 -10.00
N ASN A 102 -11.02 5.27 -9.70
CA ASN A 102 -10.58 5.78 -8.40
C ASN A 102 -9.24 5.18 -7.98
N ASP A 103 -8.31 5.11 -8.94
CA ASP A 103 -6.97 4.52 -8.83
C ASP A 103 -6.89 3.02 -8.50
N VAL A 104 -8.03 2.34 -8.45
CA VAL A 104 -8.11 0.88 -8.38
C VAL A 104 -8.16 0.31 -9.79
N ARG A 105 -7.23 -0.60 -10.11
CA ARG A 105 -7.19 -1.31 -11.40
C ARG A 105 -8.47 -2.11 -11.58
N ARG A 106 -9.19 -1.87 -12.69
CA ARG A 106 -10.43 -2.60 -13.03
C ARG A 106 -10.26 -3.60 -14.15
N GLY A 107 -9.39 -3.33 -15.10
CA GLY A 107 -9.19 -4.22 -16.23
C GLY A 107 -8.21 -3.69 -17.25
N VAL A 108 -8.07 -4.45 -18.33
CA VAL A 108 -7.26 -4.13 -19.49
C VAL A 108 -8.17 -4.12 -20.71
N THR A 109 -7.97 -3.20 -21.65
CA THR A 109 -8.72 -3.20 -22.91
C THR A 109 -8.38 -4.42 -23.77
N ASP A 110 -9.40 -4.94 -24.45
CA ASP A 110 -9.28 -6.09 -25.34
C ASP A 110 -8.45 -5.77 -26.61
N ALA A 111 -8.34 -6.74 -27.53
CA ALA A 111 -7.63 -6.57 -28.80
C ALA A 111 -8.24 -5.48 -29.70
N ARG A 112 -9.51 -5.11 -29.49
CA ARG A 112 -10.20 -4.03 -30.19
C ARG A 112 -10.08 -2.70 -29.45
N GLY A 113 -9.35 -2.66 -28.32
CA GLY A 113 -9.18 -1.44 -27.54
C GLY A 113 -10.36 -1.10 -26.65
N ARG A 114 -11.26 -2.04 -26.37
CA ARG A 114 -12.50 -1.80 -25.65
C ARG A 114 -12.51 -2.46 -24.27
N LEU A 115 -13.11 -1.78 -23.30
CA LEU A 115 -13.43 -2.33 -21.97
C LEU A 115 -14.80 -1.81 -21.53
N THR A 116 -15.69 -2.71 -21.11
CA THR A 116 -17.00 -2.36 -20.56
C THR A 116 -16.97 -2.55 -19.05
N LEU A 117 -17.38 -1.53 -18.30
CA LEU A 117 -17.49 -1.53 -16.86
C LEU A 117 -18.95 -1.32 -16.45
N VAL A 118 -19.40 -2.08 -15.46
CA VAL A 118 -20.67 -1.85 -14.77
C VAL A 118 -20.34 -1.21 -13.43
N LEU A 119 -20.84 -0.01 -13.20
CA LEU A 119 -20.56 0.80 -12.02
C LEU A 119 -21.87 1.28 -11.40
N GLU A 120 -21.87 1.48 -10.09
CA GLU A 120 -22.99 2.11 -9.41
C GLU A 120 -23.16 3.57 -9.83
N PRO A 121 -24.35 4.17 -9.62
CA PRO A 121 -24.53 5.60 -9.84
C PRO A 121 -23.64 6.40 -8.88
N GLY A 122 -22.92 7.39 -9.41
CA GLY A 122 -21.95 8.16 -8.61
C GLY A 122 -20.91 8.89 -9.45
N ALA A 123 -19.98 9.54 -8.75
CA ALA A 123 -18.85 10.22 -9.36
C ALA A 123 -17.59 9.34 -9.32
N TYR A 124 -16.87 9.28 -10.45
CA TYR A 124 -15.67 8.47 -10.60
C TYR A 124 -14.55 9.26 -11.28
N ALA A 125 -13.33 9.00 -10.86
CA ALA A 125 -12.12 9.38 -11.57
C ALA A 125 -11.60 8.16 -12.35
N LEU A 126 -11.70 8.22 -13.67
CA LEU A 126 -11.04 7.25 -14.55
C LEU A 126 -9.62 7.68 -14.84
N ARG A 127 -8.73 6.71 -14.84
CA ARG A 127 -7.37 6.85 -15.36
C ARG A 127 -7.10 5.68 -16.29
N VAL A 128 -6.61 5.98 -17.48
CA VAL A 128 -6.18 4.99 -18.46
C VAL A 128 -4.69 5.15 -18.66
N SER A 129 -3.96 4.05 -18.52
CA SER A 129 -2.50 4.03 -18.64
C SER A 129 -2.07 2.89 -19.57
N LYS A 130 -1.08 3.18 -20.40
CA LYS A 130 -0.42 2.19 -21.24
C LYS A 130 1.06 2.54 -21.25
N MET A 131 1.92 1.53 -21.07
CA MET A 131 3.36 1.72 -21.09
C MET A 131 3.80 2.42 -22.39
N GLY A 132 4.58 3.49 -22.26
CA GLY A 132 5.10 4.27 -23.38
C GLY A 132 4.12 5.32 -23.93
N TYR A 133 2.98 5.52 -23.27
CA TYR A 133 1.99 6.52 -23.64
C TYR A 133 1.62 7.41 -22.46
N GLU A 134 1.22 8.64 -22.73
CA GLU A 134 0.71 9.54 -21.70
C GLU A 134 -0.60 9.01 -21.12
N GLU A 135 -0.81 9.24 -19.83
CA GLU A 135 -2.02 8.79 -19.13
C GLU A 135 -3.19 9.72 -19.42
N ALA A 136 -4.34 9.17 -19.81
CA ALA A 136 -5.57 9.91 -19.88
C ALA A 136 -6.30 9.86 -18.53
N ARG A 137 -6.80 11.01 -18.06
CA ARG A 137 -7.63 11.10 -16.84
C ARG A 137 -8.94 11.78 -17.16
N VAL A 138 -10.06 11.15 -16.78
CA VAL A 138 -11.40 11.68 -17.01
C VAL A 138 -12.22 11.56 -15.75
N ARG A 139 -12.93 12.64 -15.39
CA ARG A 139 -13.95 12.58 -14.35
C ARG A 139 -15.31 12.36 -14.99
N LEU A 140 -16.09 11.48 -14.40
CA LEU A 140 -17.43 11.15 -14.89
C LEU A 140 -18.42 11.06 -13.73
N ARG A 141 -19.66 11.45 -14.01
CA ARG A 141 -20.81 11.27 -13.13
C ARG A 141 -21.80 10.36 -13.84
N LEU A 142 -22.19 9.28 -13.19
CA LEU A 142 -23.13 8.30 -13.71
C LEU A 142 -24.47 8.44 -13.01
N ALA A 143 -25.52 8.67 -13.80
CA ALA A 143 -26.89 8.59 -13.34
C ALA A 143 -27.34 7.11 -13.32
N PRO A 144 -28.37 6.75 -12.52
CA PRO A 144 -28.95 5.42 -12.53
C PRO A 144 -29.35 4.97 -13.95
N GLY A 145 -28.91 3.77 -14.34
CA GLY A 145 -29.18 3.19 -15.66
C GLY A 145 -28.44 3.86 -16.83
N ALA A 146 -27.55 4.82 -16.58
CA ALA A 146 -26.85 5.53 -17.64
C ALA A 146 -25.91 4.62 -18.44
N ARG A 147 -25.88 4.80 -19.76
CA ARG A 147 -24.88 4.19 -20.65
C ARG A 147 -23.98 5.27 -21.21
N ARG A 148 -22.69 5.25 -20.85
CA ARG A 148 -21.66 6.19 -21.32
C ARG A 148 -20.66 5.48 -22.22
N SER A 149 -20.28 6.12 -23.32
CA SER A 149 -19.16 5.69 -24.17
C SER A 149 -18.07 6.77 -24.11
N LEU A 150 -16.83 6.37 -23.85
CA LEU A 150 -15.67 7.25 -23.74
C LEU A 150 -14.59 6.79 -24.72
N ALA A 151 -14.25 7.64 -25.67
CA ALA A 151 -13.11 7.44 -26.56
C ALA A 151 -11.91 8.23 -26.01
N LEU A 152 -10.86 7.53 -25.57
CA LEU A 152 -9.68 8.15 -24.95
C LEU A 152 -8.44 7.92 -25.82
N SER A 153 -7.85 9.02 -26.28
CA SER A 153 -6.57 9.00 -27.00
C SER A 153 -5.41 9.00 -26.01
N LEU A 154 -4.42 8.14 -26.25
CA LEU A 154 -3.18 8.08 -25.47
C LEU A 154 -2.02 8.47 -26.40
N PRO A 155 -1.50 9.70 -26.33
CA PRO A 155 -0.35 10.11 -27.14
C PRO A 155 0.95 9.45 -26.66
N PRO A 156 1.97 9.27 -27.52
CA PRO A 156 3.24 8.66 -27.12
C PRO A 156 3.98 9.50 -26.05
N LEU A 157 4.56 8.82 -25.07
CA LEU A 157 5.24 9.46 -23.95
C LEU A 157 6.67 9.89 -24.31
N ARG A 158 6.90 11.20 -24.34
CA ARG A 158 8.21 11.79 -24.67
C ARG A 158 9.06 12.09 -23.43
N ASP A 159 8.46 12.39 -22.29
CA ASP A 159 9.18 12.73 -21.06
C ASP A 159 9.92 11.50 -20.49
N PRO A 160 11.26 11.53 -20.40
CA PRO A 160 12.04 10.42 -19.85
C PRO A 160 11.75 10.16 -18.37
N ALA A 161 11.45 11.19 -17.57
CA ALA A 161 11.15 11.02 -16.16
C ALA A 161 9.84 10.23 -15.95
N GLU A 162 8.80 10.59 -16.70
CA GLU A 162 7.54 9.85 -16.70
C GLU A 162 7.70 8.43 -17.27
N ARG A 163 8.59 8.23 -18.25
CA ARG A 163 8.89 6.88 -18.78
C ARG A 163 9.49 5.96 -17.70
N HIS A 164 10.51 6.43 -16.98
CA HIS A 164 11.09 5.69 -15.87
C HIS A 164 10.05 5.44 -14.76
N ARG A 165 9.17 6.40 -14.48
CA ARG A 165 8.06 6.19 -13.53
C ARG A 165 7.10 5.08 -13.99
N GLN A 166 6.69 5.07 -15.25
CA GLN A 166 5.82 4.02 -15.80
C GLN A 166 6.49 2.65 -15.80
N GLN A 167 7.77 2.59 -16.13
CA GLN A 167 8.55 1.36 -16.05
C GLN A 167 8.63 0.84 -14.62
N GLY A 168 8.84 1.73 -13.64
CA GLY A 168 8.77 1.38 -12.22
C GLY A 168 7.41 0.80 -11.81
N GLU A 169 6.30 1.35 -12.31
CA GLU A 169 4.96 0.81 -12.05
C GLU A 169 4.79 -0.59 -12.66
N ALA A 170 5.20 -0.79 -13.91
CA ALA A 170 5.13 -2.10 -14.57
C ALA A 170 5.96 -3.16 -13.83
N LEU A 171 7.17 -2.83 -13.39
CA LEU A 171 8.02 -3.72 -12.60
C LEU A 171 7.40 -4.04 -11.23
N ARG A 172 6.76 -3.04 -10.59
CA ARG A 172 6.07 -3.23 -9.31
C ARG A 172 4.86 -4.17 -9.45
N GLU A 173 4.12 -4.08 -10.56
CA GLU A 173 3.02 -5.01 -10.86
C GLU A 173 3.53 -6.44 -11.07
N GLN A 174 4.72 -6.60 -11.64
CA GLN A 174 5.43 -7.88 -11.77
C GLN A 174 6.10 -8.34 -10.46
N ARG A 175 5.92 -7.60 -9.35
CA ARG A 175 6.56 -7.83 -8.05
C ARG A 175 8.09 -7.75 -8.05
N LEU A 176 8.68 -7.16 -9.08
CA LEU A 176 10.11 -6.88 -9.17
C LEU A 176 10.45 -5.58 -8.43
N PHE A 177 10.23 -5.57 -7.11
CA PHE A 177 10.20 -4.35 -6.30
C PHE A 177 11.54 -3.60 -6.26
N ALA A 178 12.67 -4.30 -6.21
CA ALA A 178 14.00 -3.68 -6.23
C ALA A 178 14.28 -2.93 -7.54
N GLN A 179 13.93 -3.55 -8.68
CA GLN A 179 14.07 -2.92 -9.99
C GLN A 179 13.09 -1.74 -10.14
N ALA A 180 11.85 -1.90 -9.65
CA ALA A 180 10.88 -0.80 -9.60
C ALA A 180 11.42 0.40 -8.82
N ALA A 181 11.98 0.17 -7.64
CA ALA A 181 12.60 1.21 -6.81
C ALA A 181 13.75 1.93 -7.54
N ALA A 182 14.59 1.20 -8.28
CA ALA A 182 15.66 1.78 -9.09
C ALA A 182 15.10 2.72 -10.19
N GLU A 183 14.06 2.30 -10.90
CA GLU A 183 13.41 3.11 -11.93
C GLU A 183 12.74 4.37 -11.36
N TYR A 184 12.07 4.27 -10.21
CA TYR A 184 11.52 5.47 -9.54
C TYR A 184 12.62 6.44 -9.09
N ARG A 185 13.75 5.94 -8.59
CA ARG A 185 14.89 6.79 -8.22
C ARG A 185 15.46 7.53 -9.43
N LYS A 186 15.58 6.88 -10.60
CA LYS A 186 15.96 7.53 -11.86
C LYS A 186 14.96 8.63 -12.25
N ALA A 187 13.65 8.34 -12.18
CA ALA A 187 12.60 9.32 -12.46
C ALA A 187 12.71 10.55 -11.55
N ILE A 188 12.93 10.34 -10.25
CA ILE A 188 13.09 11.42 -9.26
C ILE A 188 14.35 12.25 -9.56
N ALA A 189 15.46 11.61 -9.91
CA ALA A 189 16.71 12.29 -10.25
C ALA A 189 16.55 13.20 -11.48
N LEU A 190 15.86 12.73 -12.52
CA LEU A 190 15.56 13.51 -13.73
C LEU A 190 14.72 14.77 -13.46
N ARG A 191 13.93 14.77 -12.38
CA ARG A 191 13.16 15.93 -11.91
C ARG A 191 13.86 16.71 -10.80
N LYS A 192 15.20 16.60 -10.71
CA LYS A 192 16.03 17.27 -9.69
C LYS A 192 15.55 17.00 -8.26
N GLY A 193 15.06 15.79 -8.02
CA GLY A 193 14.52 15.37 -6.72
C GLY A 193 13.04 15.69 -6.50
N ARG A 194 12.39 16.54 -7.30
CA ARG A 194 11.00 16.95 -7.07
C ARG A 194 10.04 16.20 -7.98
N PHE A 195 9.64 14.99 -7.58
CA PHE A 195 8.66 14.21 -8.33
C PHE A 195 7.70 13.42 -7.43
N PRO A 196 6.65 14.07 -6.90
CA PRO A 196 5.74 13.47 -5.91
C PRO A 196 5.15 12.11 -6.33
N ARG A 197 4.74 11.97 -7.61
CA ARG A 197 4.17 10.71 -8.13
C ARG A 197 5.19 9.58 -8.13
N ALA A 198 6.43 9.83 -8.53
CA ALA A 198 7.48 8.82 -8.50
C ALA A 198 7.91 8.48 -7.06
N ARG A 199 7.91 9.45 -6.14
CA ARG A 199 8.14 9.20 -4.70
C ARG A 199 7.06 8.29 -4.09
N LEU A 200 5.81 8.48 -4.48
CA LEU A 200 4.72 7.60 -4.07
C LEU A 200 4.91 6.17 -4.58
N GLY A 201 5.29 6.00 -5.85
CA GLY A 201 5.63 4.70 -6.43
C GLY A 201 6.82 4.03 -5.71
N LEU A 202 7.87 4.81 -5.43
CA LEU A 202 9.04 4.36 -4.66
C LEU A 202 8.64 3.89 -3.26
N ALA A 203 7.81 4.65 -2.55
CA ALA A 203 7.33 4.25 -1.23
C ALA A 203 6.56 2.92 -1.25
N ARG A 204 5.69 2.71 -2.26
CA ARG A 204 4.99 1.43 -2.42
C ARG A 204 5.95 0.26 -2.65
N ALA A 205 6.99 0.47 -3.46
CA ALA A 205 8.01 -0.55 -3.69
C ALA A 205 8.83 -0.83 -2.43
N LEU A 206 9.21 0.19 -1.67
CA LEU A 206 9.96 0.07 -0.42
C LEU A 206 9.17 -0.68 0.66
N LEU A 207 7.86 -0.44 0.79
CA LEU A 207 7.02 -1.22 1.71
C LEU A 207 7.00 -2.70 1.35
N ALA A 208 6.99 -3.03 0.06
CA ALA A 208 7.05 -4.42 -0.41
C ALA A 208 8.45 -5.04 -0.25
N LEU A 209 9.49 -4.22 -0.05
CA LEU A 209 10.85 -4.63 0.31
C LEU A 209 11.08 -4.62 1.83
N GLU A 210 10.04 -4.40 2.63
CA GLU A 210 10.14 -4.32 4.09
C GLU A 210 11.05 -3.19 4.60
N GLU A 211 11.09 -2.06 3.87
CA GLU A 211 11.80 -0.82 4.27
C GLU A 211 10.82 0.32 4.65
N PRO A 212 10.02 0.19 5.73
CA PRO A 212 8.94 1.12 6.04
C PRO A 212 9.40 2.53 6.44
N GLU A 213 10.59 2.69 7.05
CA GLU A 213 11.11 3.99 7.47
C GLU A 213 11.50 4.86 6.26
N GLU A 214 12.13 4.27 5.25
CA GLU A 214 12.44 4.97 4.00
C GLU A 214 11.15 5.25 3.23
N ALA A 215 10.21 4.30 3.17
CA ALA A 215 8.91 4.53 2.56
C ALA A 215 8.19 5.73 3.19
N LEU A 216 8.18 5.83 4.52
CA LEU A 216 7.60 6.95 5.27
C LEU A 216 8.25 8.28 4.89
N ARG A 217 9.60 8.33 4.78
CA ARG A 217 10.32 9.52 4.31
C ARG A 217 9.88 9.93 2.91
N GLN A 218 9.75 8.97 2.00
CA GLN A 218 9.34 9.22 0.62
C GLN A 218 7.90 9.75 0.52
N VAL A 219 6.96 9.17 1.28
CA VAL A 219 5.56 9.64 1.31
C VAL A 219 5.46 11.05 1.88
N ARG A 220 6.15 11.34 2.98
CA ARG A 220 6.16 12.69 3.59
C ARG A 220 6.72 13.73 2.62
N ARG A 221 7.83 13.42 1.92
CA ARG A 221 8.38 14.30 0.87
C ARG A 221 7.42 14.49 -0.29
N ALA A 222 6.76 13.41 -0.75
CA ALA A 222 5.77 13.50 -1.82
C ALA A 222 4.64 14.47 -1.45
N LEU A 223 4.11 14.39 -0.23
CA LEU A 223 3.06 15.28 0.27
C LEU A 223 3.55 16.73 0.40
N ALA A 224 4.76 16.96 0.91
CA ALA A 224 5.34 18.30 1.07
C ALA A 224 5.64 18.98 -0.28
N GLU A 225 6.08 18.23 -1.28
CA GLU A 225 6.48 18.76 -2.58
C GLU A 225 5.31 18.93 -3.56
N SER A 226 4.19 18.25 -3.32
CA SER A 226 3.03 18.20 -4.23
C SER A 226 2.25 19.51 -4.21
N ARG A 227 2.13 20.15 -5.38
CA ARG A 227 1.28 21.34 -5.57
C ARG A 227 -0.19 21.00 -5.75
N THR A 228 -0.50 19.77 -6.11
CA THR A 228 -1.86 19.28 -6.31
C THR A 228 -2.23 18.29 -5.22
N PRO A 229 -3.52 18.14 -4.87
CA PRO A 229 -3.96 17.10 -3.94
C PRO A 229 -3.47 15.72 -4.37
N LEU A 230 -2.94 14.96 -3.41
CA LEU A 230 -2.41 13.61 -3.61
C LEU A 230 -3.02 12.67 -2.56
N PRO A 231 -4.34 12.39 -2.64
CA PRO A 231 -5.05 11.62 -1.64
C PRO A 231 -4.46 10.22 -1.46
N GLU A 232 -3.96 9.61 -2.53
CA GLU A 232 -3.28 8.31 -2.50
C GLU A 232 -2.06 8.29 -1.56
N ALA A 233 -1.28 9.39 -1.51
CA ALA A 233 -0.14 9.49 -0.62
C ALA A 233 -0.57 9.62 0.85
N ARG A 234 -1.69 10.29 1.12
CA ARG A 234 -2.29 10.35 2.46
C ARG A 234 -2.82 8.98 2.89
N THR A 235 -3.50 8.25 2.01
CA THR A 235 -3.93 6.88 2.28
C THR A 235 -2.73 5.98 2.58
N LEU A 236 -1.64 6.09 1.80
CA LEU A 236 -0.44 5.30 2.05
C LEU A 236 0.22 5.67 3.39
N LEU A 237 0.28 6.96 3.73
CA LEU A 237 0.76 7.42 5.03
C LEU A 237 -0.08 6.83 6.18
N GLY A 238 -1.41 6.87 6.06
CA GLY A 238 -2.31 6.26 7.02
C GLY A 238 -2.09 4.76 7.18
N ASN A 239 -1.84 4.03 6.08
CA ASN A 239 -1.53 2.61 6.13
C ASN A 239 -0.25 2.32 6.91
N ILE A 240 0.80 3.12 6.69
CA ILE A 240 2.08 3.01 7.39
C ILE A 240 1.90 3.29 8.89
N LEU A 241 1.22 4.39 9.22
CA LEU A 241 0.96 4.79 10.62
C LEU A 241 0.12 3.75 11.37
N ARG A 242 -0.89 3.18 10.70
CA ARG A 242 -1.70 2.09 11.26
C ARG A 242 -0.86 0.86 11.57
N ALA A 243 0.05 0.48 10.66
CA ALA A 243 0.95 -0.66 10.88
C ALA A 243 1.91 -0.42 12.07
N GLN A 244 2.22 0.84 12.38
CA GLN A 244 2.99 1.25 13.56
C GLN A 244 2.15 1.39 14.84
N GLY A 245 0.84 1.12 14.79
CA GLY A 245 -0.06 1.28 15.94
C GLY A 245 -0.51 2.73 16.21
N LEU A 246 -0.13 3.68 15.35
CA LEU A 246 -0.50 5.11 15.48
C LEU A 246 -1.88 5.36 14.85
N TYR A 247 -2.92 4.80 15.48
CA TYR A 247 -4.27 4.77 14.91
C TYR A 247 -4.90 6.16 14.72
N GLU A 248 -4.75 7.07 15.69
CA GLU A 248 -5.31 8.41 15.60
C GLU A 248 -4.71 9.23 14.44
N ASP A 249 -3.40 9.13 14.26
CA ASP A 249 -2.71 9.77 13.15
C ASP A 249 -3.13 9.15 11.81
N ALA A 250 -3.28 7.83 11.76
CA ALA A 250 -3.79 7.14 10.57
C ALA A 250 -5.21 7.61 10.20
N ILE A 251 -6.12 7.70 11.17
CA ILE A 251 -7.49 8.20 10.97
C ILE A 251 -7.47 9.63 10.43
N ARG A 252 -6.61 10.50 10.96
CA ARG A 252 -6.46 11.88 10.48
C ARG A 252 -6.06 11.91 9.00
N GLU A 253 -5.11 11.07 8.60
CA GLU A 253 -4.67 10.99 7.20
C GLU A 253 -5.73 10.41 6.27
N TYR A 254 -6.46 9.36 6.69
CA TYR A 254 -7.58 8.83 5.90
C TYR A 254 -8.70 9.85 5.73
N ARG A 255 -9.07 10.58 6.79
CA ARG A 255 -10.07 11.66 6.71
C ARG A 255 -9.59 12.78 5.79
N ALA A 256 -8.30 13.12 5.82
CA ALA A 256 -7.73 14.11 4.90
C ALA A 256 -7.74 13.63 3.45
N ALA A 257 -7.45 12.35 3.18
CA ALA A 257 -7.58 11.75 1.86
C ALA A 257 -9.03 11.83 1.34
N LEU A 258 -10.01 11.46 2.18
CA LEU A 258 -11.43 11.51 1.84
C LEU A 258 -11.93 12.93 1.58
N ARG A 259 -11.48 13.92 2.37
CA ARG A 259 -11.80 15.33 2.08
C ARG A 259 -11.23 15.74 0.73
N GLN A 260 -10.00 15.35 0.41
CA GLN A 260 -9.41 15.69 -0.89
C GLN A 260 -10.14 15.02 -2.06
N THR A 261 -10.65 13.79 -1.90
CA THR A 261 -11.44 13.13 -2.95
C THR A 261 -12.86 13.68 -3.05
N ASN A 262 -13.50 14.02 -1.93
CA ASN A 262 -14.89 14.48 -1.88
C ASN A 262 -15.02 15.97 -2.23
N ASN A 263 -14.03 16.80 -1.89
CA ASN A 263 -13.98 18.22 -2.29
C ASN A 263 -13.64 18.42 -3.78
N PHE A 264 -13.49 17.33 -4.54
CA PHE A 264 -13.55 17.35 -6.01
C PHE A 264 -14.99 17.18 -6.55
N SER A 265 -16.01 17.19 -5.68
CA SER A 265 -17.42 17.37 -6.03
C SER A 265 -17.80 18.84 -5.83
N PRO A 266 -18.06 19.64 -6.88
CA PRO A 266 -18.45 21.04 -6.75
C PRO A 266 -19.92 21.23 -6.29
N GLU A 267 -20.48 20.35 -5.45
CA GLU A 267 -21.89 20.39 -5.04
C GLU A 267 -22.06 20.04 -3.56
N ALA A 268 -21.54 20.89 -2.67
CA ALA A 268 -21.94 20.90 -1.25
C ALA A 268 -22.11 22.33 -0.71
N HIS A 269 -22.49 23.27 -1.58
CA HIS A 269 -23.03 24.56 -1.19
C HIS A 269 -24.28 24.83 -2.03
N ALA A 270 -25.42 24.38 -1.52
CA ALA A 270 -26.75 24.94 -1.75
C ALA A 270 -27.60 24.57 -0.53
#